data_AF-X1EQH2-F1
#
_entry.id   AF-X1EQH2-F1
#
_cell.length_a   1.000
_cell.length_b   1.000
_cell.length_c   1.000
_cell.angle_alpha   90.00
_cell.angle_beta   90.00
_cell.angle_gamma   90.00
#
_symmetry.space_group_name_H-M   'P 1'
#
loop_
_entity.id
_entity.type
_entity.pdbx_description
1 polymer ?
#
loop_
_entity_poly.entity_id
_entity_poly.type
_entity_poly.pdbx_seq_one_letter_code
_entity_poly.pdbx_strand_id
1 'polypeptide(L)'
;GNLALIRELHIYGPEVPLSQQAPTAAQHKGLGKALLREAERIAGEEFHVERMVVLSGIGAKEYYHSEFGYSSQGDYMVKTLAQPPASP
;
A
#
# COMPACT_ATOMS: atom_id res chain seq x y z
N GLY A 1 4.23 -19.30 2.54
CA GLY A 1 4.69 -18.73 1.25
C GLY A 1 5.48 -17.48 1.53
N ASN A 2 6.40 -17.12 0.65
CA ASN A 2 7.17 -15.88 0.76
C ASN A 2 6.22 -14.68 0.63
N LEU A 3 6.20 -13.82 1.64
CA LEU A 3 5.40 -12.59 1.67
C LEU A 3 6.29 -11.41 2.09
N ALA A 4 5.96 -10.22 1.61
CA ALA A 4 6.53 -8.97 2.08
C ALA A 4 5.56 -8.30 3.07
N LEU A 5 6.12 -7.64 4.09
CA LEU A 5 5.36 -6.92 5.11
C LEU A 5 5.76 -5.44 5.11
N ILE A 6 4.78 -4.58 4.82
CA ILE A 6 4.85 -3.16 5.14
C ILE A 6 4.44 -3.00 6.60
N ARG A 7 5.42 -2.68 7.44
CA ARG A 7 5.23 -2.50 8.88
C ARG A 7 4.63 -1.15 9.23
N GLU A 8 4.92 -0.13 8.43
CA GLU A 8 4.44 1.23 8.59
C GLU A 8 4.48 1.95 7.23
N LEU A 9 3.48 2.79 6.98
CA LEU A 9 3.48 3.77 5.91
C LEU A 9 3.02 5.10 6.51
N HIS A 10 3.94 6.06 6.61
CA HIS A 10 3.68 7.35 7.24
C HIS A 10 4.00 8.47 6.26
N ILE A 11 3.04 9.37 6.02
CA ILE A 11 3.25 10.59 5.25
C ILE A 11 3.17 11.79 6.17
N TYR A 12 4.29 12.50 6.33
CA TYR A 12 4.33 13.72 7.12
C TYR A 12 3.60 14.86 6.40
N GLY A 13 2.70 15.55 7.11
CA GLY A 13 1.96 16.70 6.61
C GLY A 13 0.76 17.04 7.49
N PRO A 14 0.10 18.20 7.25
CA PRO A 14 -1.12 18.53 7.96
C PRO A 14 -2.21 17.47 7.68
N GLU A 15 -2.86 16.98 8.75
CA GLU A 15 -4.03 16.09 8.65
C GLU A 15 -5.15 16.83 7.91
N VAL A 16 -5.54 16.33 6.74
CA VAL A 16 -6.79 16.75 6.12
C VAL A 16 -7.77 15.59 6.26
N PRO A 17 -8.94 15.82 6.88
CA PRO A 17 -10.00 14.83 6.88
C PRO A 17 -10.32 14.42 5.44
N LEU A 18 -10.38 13.11 5.17
CA LEU A 18 -10.75 12.55 3.86
C LEU A 18 -12.07 13.12 3.30
N SER A 19 -12.92 13.70 4.15
CA SER A 19 -14.20 14.34 3.82
C SER A 19 -14.11 15.76 3.25
N GLN A 20 -12.94 16.39 3.24
CA GLN A 20 -12.75 17.71 2.63
C GLN A 20 -11.63 17.65 1.60
N GLN A 21 -11.99 17.69 0.31
CA GLN A 21 -11.04 17.85 -0.77
C GLN A 21 -10.37 19.23 -0.66
N ALA A 22 -9.25 19.32 0.06
CA ALA A 22 -8.40 20.49 0.12
C ALA A 22 -7.23 20.31 -0.87
N PRO A 23 -7.22 21.00 -2.02
CA PRO A 23 -6.24 20.79 -3.10
C PRO A 23 -4.77 21.13 -2.76
N THR A 24 -4.47 21.59 -1.54
CA THR A 24 -3.13 22.08 -1.14
C THR A 24 -2.38 21.21 -0.13
N ALA A 25 -2.97 20.12 0.38
CA ALA A 25 -2.31 19.30 1.41
C ALA A 25 -1.34 18.25 0.83
N ALA A 26 -0.23 17.99 1.55
CA ALA A 26 0.78 17.00 1.16
C ALA A 26 0.21 15.58 1.03
N GLN A 27 -0.84 15.23 1.78
CA GLN A 27 -1.60 13.98 1.63
C GLN A 27 -2.24 13.81 0.25
N HIS A 28 -2.51 14.89 -0.49
CA HIS A 28 -3.04 14.86 -1.86
C HIS A 28 -1.96 14.80 -2.95
N LYS A 29 -0.67 14.84 -2.58
CA LYS A 29 0.45 14.82 -3.56
C LYS A 29 0.83 13.41 -4.05
N GLY A 30 0.09 12.37 -3.64
CA GLY A 30 0.31 11.00 -4.14
C GLY A 30 1.56 10.30 -3.59
N LEU A 31 2.28 10.90 -2.63
CA LEU A 31 3.50 10.31 -2.04
C LEU A 31 3.25 8.94 -1.42
N GLY A 32 2.15 8.78 -0.65
CA GLY A 32 1.77 7.47 -0.11
C GLY A 32 1.53 6.43 -1.21
N LYS A 33 0.92 6.85 -2.33
CA LYS A 33 0.68 5.96 -3.47
C LYS A 33 1.98 5.57 -4.16
N ALA A 34 2.92 6.50 -4.29
CA ALA A 34 4.23 6.25 -4.86
C ALA A 34 5.05 5.28 -4.00
N LEU A 35 5.11 5.50 -2.69
CA LEU A 35 5.81 4.61 -1.74
C LEU A 35 5.23 3.19 -1.75
N LEU A 36 3.90 3.07 -1.74
CA LEU A 36 3.25 1.77 -1.76
C LEU A 36 3.51 1.01 -3.07
N ARG A 37 3.43 1.69 -4.22
CA ARG A 37 3.75 1.10 -5.53
C ARG A 37 5.21 0.65 -5.62
N GLU A 38 6.13 1.46 -5.10
CA GLU A 38 7.55 1.09 -5.11
C GLU A 38 7.82 -0.12 -4.20
N ALA A 39 7.15 -0.20 -3.05
CA ALA A 39 7.21 -1.38 -2.21
C ALA A 39 6.66 -2.63 -2.93
N GLU A 40 5.53 -2.52 -3.63
CA GLU A 40 4.98 -3.61 -4.45
C GLU A 40 5.95 -4.04 -5.56
N ARG A 41 6.57 -3.08 -6.25
CA ARG A 41 7.55 -3.32 -7.31
C ARG A 41 8.77 -4.06 -6.78
N ILE A 42 9.42 -3.54 -5.73
CA ILE A 42 10.58 -4.17 -5.09
C ILE A 42 10.23 -5.60 -4.65
N ALA A 43 9.09 -5.77 -3.97
CA ALA A 43 8.65 -7.06 -3.48
C ALA A 43 8.44 -8.08 -4.63
N GLY A 44 7.74 -7.69 -5.70
CA GLY A 44 7.42 -8.57 -6.82
C GLY A 44 8.59 -8.82 -7.77
N GLU A 45 9.33 -7.78 -8.13
CA GLU A 45 10.37 -7.85 -9.17
C GLU A 45 11.74 -8.27 -8.63
N GLU A 46 12.11 -7.82 -7.44
CA GLU A 46 13.45 -8.07 -6.89
C GLU A 46 13.43 -9.28 -5.94
N PHE A 47 12.41 -9.36 -5.09
CA PHE A 47 12.28 -10.44 -4.09
C PHE A 47 11.36 -11.59 -4.53
N HIS A 48 10.68 -11.47 -5.67
CA HIS A 48 9.84 -12.52 -6.24
C HIS A 48 8.78 -13.05 -5.25
N VAL A 49 8.21 -12.15 -4.43
CA VAL A 49 7.16 -12.52 -3.48
C VAL A 49 5.79 -12.38 -4.12
N GLU A 50 4.90 -13.31 -3.81
CA GLU A 50 3.56 -13.38 -4.41
C GLU A 50 2.53 -12.54 -3.66
N ARG A 51 2.88 -12.06 -2.46
CA ARG A 51 1.92 -11.42 -1.56
C ARG A 51 2.56 -10.27 -0.80
N MET A 52 1.88 -9.13 -0.84
CA MET A 52 2.16 -8.00 0.04
C MET A 52 1.14 -7.96 1.18
N VAL A 53 1.63 -7.71 2.38
CA VAL A 53 0.84 -7.58 3.60
C VAL A 53 1.16 -6.24 4.23
N VAL A 54 0.15 -5.51 4.68
CA VAL A 54 0.33 -4.23 5.37
C VAL A 54 -0.32 -4.31 6.75
N LEU A 55 0.44 -4.01 7.79
CA LEU A 55 -0.14 -3.82 9.13
C LEU A 55 -0.93 -2.49 9.11
N SER A 56 -2.24 -2.55 9.34
CA SER A 56 -3.10 -1.37 9.18
C SER A 56 -4.16 -1.28 10.25
N GLY A 57 -4.18 -0.14 10.94
CA GLY A 57 -5.25 0.22 11.86
C GLY A 57 -6.59 0.38 11.12
N ILE A 58 -7.69 0.11 11.81
CA ILE A 58 -9.05 0.08 11.23
C ILE A 58 -9.36 1.33 10.39
N GLY A 59 -9.02 2.53 10.88
CA GLY A 59 -9.28 3.79 10.18
C GLY A 59 -8.46 4.03 8.89
N ALA A 60 -7.41 3.25 8.66
CA ALA A 60 -6.56 3.38 7.47
C ALA A 60 -6.82 2.28 6.43
N LYS A 61 -7.65 1.27 6.72
CA LYS A 61 -7.90 0.15 5.80
C LYS A 61 -8.51 0.58 4.47
N GLU A 62 -9.41 1.56 4.49
CA GLU A 62 -10.09 2.04 3.28
C GLU A 62 -9.10 2.63 2.26
N TYR A 63 -8.00 3.23 2.72
CA TYR A 63 -6.94 3.75 1.86
C TYR A 63 -6.31 2.63 1.01
N TYR A 64 -6.06 1.46 1.59
CA TYR A 64 -5.46 0.33 0.86
C TYR A 64 -6.48 -0.39 -0.01
N HIS A 65 -7.74 -0.45 0.45
CA HIS A 65 -8.82 -1.14 -0.26
C HIS A 65 -9.23 -0.39 -1.53
N SER A 66 -9.73 0.84 -1.41
CA SER A 66 -10.31 1.62 -2.52
C SER A 66 -9.29 2.00 -3.59
N GLU A 67 -8.04 2.22 -3.22
CA GLU A 67 -7.02 2.80 -4.12
C GLU A 67 -6.06 1.76 -4.73
N PHE A 68 -5.88 0.60 -4.09
CA PHE A 68 -4.84 -0.37 -4.47
C PHE A 68 -5.31 -1.82 -4.53
N GLY A 69 -6.57 -2.10 -4.19
CA GLY A 69 -7.16 -3.44 -4.28
C GLY A 69 -6.67 -4.41 -3.21
N TYR A 70 -6.27 -3.92 -2.02
CA TYR A 70 -6.00 -4.79 -0.89
C TYR A 70 -7.31 -5.23 -0.23
N SER A 71 -7.31 -6.45 0.32
CA SER A 71 -8.44 -6.99 1.09
C SER A 71 -8.05 -7.16 2.56
N SER A 72 -9.00 -6.88 3.47
CA SER A 72 -8.76 -7.02 4.91
C SER A 72 -8.68 -8.48 5.34
N GLN A 73 -7.65 -8.84 6.11
CA GLN A 73 -7.50 -10.13 6.80
C GLN A 73 -6.97 -9.88 8.21
N GLY A 74 -7.85 -9.90 9.22
CA GLY A 74 -7.48 -9.58 10.61
C GLY A 74 -6.92 -8.15 10.72
N ASP A 75 -5.76 -8.01 11.35
CA ASP A 75 -5.05 -6.71 11.51
C ASP A 75 -4.28 -6.26 10.27
N TYR A 76 -4.42 -7.00 9.17
CA TYR A 76 -3.65 -6.77 7.96
C TYR A 76 -4.53 -6.44 6.75
N MET A 77 -3.93 -5.71 5.82
CA MET A 77 -4.41 -5.57 4.44
C MET A 77 -3.53 -6.44 3.55
N VAL A 78 -4.13 -7.26 2.69
CA VAL A 78 -3.42 -8.27 1.89
C VAL A 78 -3.71 -8.07 0.41
N LYS A 79 -2.67 -8.16 -0.42
CA LYS A 79 -2.77 -8.13 -1.88
C LYS A 79 -1.85 -9.18 -2.50
N THR A 80 -2.34 -9.87 -3.52
CA THR A 80 -1.53 -10.72 -4.39
C THR A 80 -0.83 -9.85 -5.41
N LEU A 81 0.49 -10.03 -5.56
CA LEU A 81 1.29 -9.30 -6.53
C LEU A 81 1.32 -10.07 -7.86
N ALA A 82 1.27 -9.34 -8.98
CA ALA A 82 1.53 -9.93 -10.28
C ALA A 82 3.02 -10.32 -10.33
N GLN A 83 3.32 -11.56 -10.65
CA GLN A 83 4.70 -11.97 -10.91
C GLN A 83 5.11 -11.47 -12.30
N PRO A 84 6.35 -10.96 -12.46
CA PRO A 84 6.89 -10.81 -13.79
C PRO A 84 6.86 -12.18 -14.50
N PRO A 85 6.66 -12.22 -15.82
CA PRO A 85 6.74 -13.47 -16.56
C PRO A 85 8.07 -14.15 -16.24
N ALA A 86 8.02 -15.44 -15.90
CA ALA A 86 9.22 -16.23 -15.66
C ALA A 86 10.18 -16.01 -16.83
N SER A 87 11.42 -15.64 -16.53
CA SER A 87 12.45 -15.52 -17.57
C SER A 87 12.56 -16.88 -18.30
N PRO A 88 12.63 -16.89 -19.63
CA PRO A 88 12.72 -18.12 -20.42
C PRO A 88 13.97 -18.94 -20.12
#